data_AF-F4CWV0-F1
#
_entry.id   AF-F4CWV0-F1
#
_cell.length_a   1.000
_cell.length_b   1.000
_cell.length_c   1.000
_cell.angle_alpha   90.00
_cell.angle_beta   90.00
_cell.angle_gamma   90.00
#
_symmetry.space_group_name_H-M   'P 1'
#
loop_
_entity.id
_entity.type
_entity.pdbx_description
1 polymer ?
#
loop_
_entity_poly.entity_id
_entity_poly.type
_entity_poly.pdbx_seq_one_letter_code
_entity_poly.pdbx_strand_id
1 'polypeptide(L)'
;MTNGFEDLGHSRPDTAREARTGLPEVVYGPGKTVAEIVAVVDSLLAANTGPVLVTRVEPAVADAVLADVGAGGAHVPAGRLLVWRPAAPRGFVLAVVSAGTSDGPVAAEAAEVARAVGLTVRRFADVGVAGLHRLLAVRDEIAAADAVVCVAGMEGALPSVVGGLVGAPVIAVPTSIGYGATLDGVTALLAMMSSCAAGMTVVNIDSGFSAAMAAFRIAASRERAAATGDTIARPAGATVRPTGPAPATAGREGGTVERMVHLETNVDDVTGEVLGHLVERLLTAGAADAWVAPVVMKKSRPAHTVHVLAATSAVAECERIVLAETGSLGLRRTSVDRVALPRTTTTVDVGGHRVRVKTGPWGSKPEHDDVVAAATALGLPLRAVAARAGAAAQPAAASLDDAAGPVPDAAGATSGEPDDVV
;
A
#
# COMPACT_ATOMS: atom_id res chain seq x y z
N MET A 1 19.33 -29.27 29.53
CA MET A 1 18.73 -28.36 28.54
C MET A 1 18.77 -29.11 27.22
N THR A 2 17.64 -29.54 26.68
CA THR A 2 17.57 -30.04 25.31
C THR A 2 18.03 -28.90 24.40
N ASN A 3 18.89 -29.18 23.41
CA ASN A 3 19.53 -28.15 22.58
C ASN A 3 18.54 -27.31 21.74
N GLY A 4 17.23 -27.56 21.84
CA GLY A 4 16.18 -26.86 21.09
C GLY A 4 16.11 -27.24 19.62
N PHE A 5 16.96 -28.16 19.17
CA PHE A 5 17.00 -28.75 17.84
C PHE A 5 17.42 -30.21 17.94
N GLU A 6 17.16 -31.00 16.90
CA GLU A 6 17.69 -32.34 16.70
C GLU A 6 18.78 -32.32 15.62
N ASP A 7 19.85 -33.10 15.75
CA ASP A 7 20.89 -33.20 14.72
C ASP A 7 20.74 -34.51 13.94
N LEU A 8 20.29 -34.42 12.69
CA LEU A 8 20.05 -35.56 11.80
C LEU A 8 21.30 -35.86 10.93
N GLY A 9 22.43 -35.19 11.17
CA GLY A 9 23.67 -35.32 10.41
C GLY A 9 23.70 -34.54 9.09
N HIS A 10 22.58 -34.45 8.38
CA HIS A 10 22.44 -33.63 7.16
C HIS A 10 21.70 -32.30 7.40
N SER A 11 20.86 -32.24 8.44
CA SER A 11 20.08 -31.06 8.81
C SER A 11 19.87 -31.00 10.33
N ARG A 12 19.45 -29.82 10.82
CA ARG A 12 19.21 -29.57 12.25
C ARG A 12 17.85 -28.92 12.48
N PRO A 13 16.73 -29.67 12.42
CA PRO A 13 15.40 -29.09 12.67
C PRO A 13 15.25 -28.53 14.07
N ASP A 14 14.67 -27.32 14.16
CA ASP A 14 14.39 -26.56 15.38
C ASP A 14 13.13 -27.08 16.06
N THR A 15 13.32 -28.10 16.90
CA THR A 15 12.26 -28.77 17.67
C THR A 15 11.65 -27.90 18.77
N ALA A 16 12.28 -26.78 19.13
CA ALA A 16 11.73 -25.84 20.12
C ALA A 16 11.02 -24.63 19.50
N ARG A 17 10.90 -24.57 18.16
CA ARG A 17 10.33 -23.40 17.46
C ARG A 17 8.87 -23.16 17.84
N GLU A 18 8.09 -24.23 18.05
CA GLU A 18 6.67 -24.14 18.40
C GLU A 18 6.47 -23.37 19.70
N ALA A 19 7.23 -23.69 20.74
CA ALA A 19 7.13 -22.99 22.03
C ALA A 19 7.44 -21.48 21.92
N ARG A 20 8.36 -21.09 21.02
CA ARG A 20 8.78 -19.68 20.84
C ARG A 20 7.84 -18.90 19.93
N THR A 21 7.24 -19.57 18.96
CA THR A 21 6.58 -18.90 17.84
C THR A 21 5.13 -19.32 17.61
N GLY A 22 4.63 -20.31 18.35
CA GLY A 22 3.30 -20.87 18.21
C GLY A 22 3.13 -21.84 17.03
N LEU A 23 4.19 -22.13 16.27
CA LEU A 23 4.17 -23.12 15.18
C LEU A 23 5.49 -23.89 15.09
N PRO A 24 5.45 -25.19 14.73
CA PRO A 24 6.64 -25.95 14.38
C PRO A 24 7.43 -25.32 13.23
N GLU A 25 8.66 -25.78 13.02
CA GLU A 25 9.40 -25.43 11.80
C GLU A 25 8.70 -25.97 10.55
N VAL A 26 8.80 -25.23 9.45
CA VAL A 26 8.25 -25.63 8.16
C VAL A 26 9.39 -26.05 7.26
N VAL A 27 9.22 -27.20 6.61
CA VAL A 27 10.25 -27.81 5.76
C VAL A 27 10.16 -27.24 4.35
N TYR A 28 11.24 -26.63 3.88
CA TYR A 28 11.36 -26.25 2.46
C TYR A 28 11.69 -27.48 1.62
N GLY A 29 10.76 -27.95 0.77
CA GLY A 29 10.92 -29.17 -0.03
C GLY A 29 12.00 -29.11 -1.12
N PRO A 30 12.07 -28.05 -1.96
CA PRO A 30 12.96 -28.03 -3.12
C PRO A 30 14.43 -28.26 -2.76
N GLY A 31 15.10 -29.10 -3.54
CA GLY A 31 16.51 -29.46 -3.38
C GLY A 31 16.81 -30.50 -2.30
N LYS A 32 15.80 -31.00 -1.58
CA LYS A 32 15.95 -32.11 -0.61
C LYS A 32 15.56 -33.45 -1.22
N THR A 33 16.22 -34.51 -0.77
CA THR A 33 15.83 -35.89 -1.06
C THR A 33 14.61 -36.30 -0.24
N VAL A 34 13.90 -37.35 -0.68
CA VAL A 34 12.76 -37.91 0.07
C VAL A 34 13.16 -38.30 1.49
N ALA A 35 14.28 -39.02 1.65
CA ALA A 35 14.77 -39.47 2.94
C ALA A 35 15.06 -38.30 3.91
N GLU A 36 15.65 -37.20 3.41
CA GLU A 36 15.90 -36.01 4.22
C GLU A 36 14.60 -35.31 4.64
N ILE A 37 13.58 -35.28 3.77
CA ILE A 37 12.27 -34.71 4.11
C ILE A 37 11.59 -35.58 5.17
N VAL A 38 11.55 -36.90 4.98
CA VAL A 38 10.96 -37.86 5.94
C VAL A 38 11.60 -37.70 7.31
N ALA A 39 12.93 -37.72 7.40
CA ALA A 39 13.65 -37.60 8.68
C ALA A 39 13.33 -36.28 9.42
N VAL A 40 13.27 -35.16 8.69
CA VAL A 40 12.91 -33.86 9.27
C VAL A 40 11.45 -33.84 9.73
N VAL A 41 10.53 -34.40 8.94
CA VAL A 41 9.10 -34.44 9.29
C VAL A 41 8.88 -35.32 10.53
N ASP A 42 9.49 -36.50 10.60
CA ASP A 42 9.38 -37.39 11.77
C ASP A 42 9.92 -36.72 13.04
N SER A 43 11.08 -36.06 12.95
CA SER A 43 11.66 -35.27 14.03
C SER A 43 10.68 -34.21 14.54
N LEU A 44 10.10 -33.41 13.63
CA LEU A 44 9.17 -32.35 13.99
C LEU A 44 7.86 -32.91 14.56
N LEU A 45 7.32 -34.00 14.00
CA LEU A 45 6.11 -34.65 14.48
C LEU A 45 6.29 -35.27 15.87
N ALA A 46 7.47 -35.80 16.19
CA ALA A 46 7.78 -36.37 17.49
C ALA A 46 7.93 -35.29 18.57
N ALA A 47 8.52 -34.15 18.23
CA ALA A 47 8.84 -33.10 19.20
C ALA A 47 7.73 -32.06 19.40
N ASN A 48 6.80 -31.91 18.45
CA ASN A 48 5.81 -30.83 18.43
C ASN A 48 4.38 -31.38 18.37
N THR A 49 3.40 -30.52 18.67
CA THR A 49 1.97 -30.87 18.62
C THR A 49 1.23 -30.21 17.46
N GLY A 50 1.67 -29.04 17.03
CA GLY A 50 1.05 -28.24 15.98
C GLY A 50 1.28 -28.76 14.55
N PRO A 51 0.87 -27.98 13.55
CA PRO A 51 0.93 -28.39 12.15
C PRO A 51 2.38 -28.49 11.67
N VAL A 52 2.71 -29.62 11.05
CA VAL A 52 3.98 -29.84 10.36
C VAL A 52 3.74 -29.77 8.86
N LEU A 53 4.51 -28.94 8.16
CA LEU A 53 4.30 -28.65 6.75
C LEU A 53 5.58 -28.88 5.95
N VAL A 54 5.44 -29.37 4.72
CA VAL A 54 6.49 -29.31 3.70
C VAL A 54 5.98 -28.49 2.51
N THR A 55 6.70 -27.44 2.14
CA THR A 55 6.29 -26.51 1.06
C THR A 55 6.95 -26.82 -0.27
N ARG A 56 6.26 -26.51 -1.37
CA ARG A 56 6.76 -26.60 -2.78
C ARG A 56 7.21 -28.01 -3.16
N VAL A 57 6.39 -29.00 -2.79
CA VAL A 57 6.64 -30.42 -3.06
C VAL A 57 6.05 -30.81 -4.43
N GLU A 58 6.77 -31.59 -5.21
CA GLU A 58 6.27 -32.21 -6.44
C GLU A 58 5.42 -33.44 -6.15
N PRO A 59 4.40 -33.79 -6.96
CA PRO A 59 3.50 -34.90 -6.68
C PRO A 59 4.20 -36.23 -6.38
N ALA A 60 5.21 -36.60 -7.17
CA ALA A 60 5.95 -37.85 -6.96
C ALA A 60 6.74 -37.86 -5.63
N VAL A 61 7.28 -36.71 -5.21
CA VAL A 61 7.96 -36.57 -3.92
C VAL A 61 6.94 -36.62 -2.79
N ALA A 62 5.76 -36.00 -2.98
CA ALA A 62 4.68 -36.02 -2.00
C ALA A 62 4.21 -37.45 -1.71
N ASP A 63 3.96 -38.25 -2.76
CA ASP A 63 3.53 -39.64 -2.62
C ASP A 63 4.59 -40.49 -1.91
N ALA A 64 5.87 -40.32 -2.26
CA ALA A 64 6.97 -41.03 -1.62
C ALA A 64 7.12 -40.67 -0.13
N VAL A 65 7.07 -39.38 0.21
CA VAL A 65 7.16 -38.93 1.62
C VAL A 65 5.97 -39.44 2.44
N LEU A 66 4.75 -39.45 1.87
CA LEU A 66 3.55 -39.94 2.57
C LEU A 66 3.52 -41.46 2.74
N ALA A 67 4.24 -42.21 1.89
CA ALA A 67 4.39 -43.65 2.06
C ALA A 67 5.30 -44.01 3.25
N ASP A 68 6.31 -43.16 3.51
CA ASP A 68 7.34 -43.42 4.52
C ASP A 68 7.04 -42.76 5.88
N VAL A 69 6.46 -41.56 5.90
CA VAL A 69 6.01 -40.90 7.14
C VAL A 69 4.68 -41.50 7.59
N GLY A 70 4.54 -41.78 8.89
CA GLY A 70 3.35 -42.41 9.47
C GLY A 70 2.00 -41.74 9.13
N ALA A 71 0.91 -42.49 9.34
CA ALA A 71 -0.45 -42.08 9.00
C ALA A 71 -0.84 -40.71 9.56
N GLY A 72 -1.55 -39.90 8.75
CA GLY A 72 -2.10 -38.60 9.14
C GLY A 72 -1.62 -37.40 8.32
N GLY A 73 -0.71 -37.63 7.36
CA GLY A 73 -0.32 -36.64 6.36
C GLY A 73 -1.27 -36.59 5.17
N ALA A 74 -1.41 -35.42 4.56
CA ALA A 74 -2.14 -35.24 3.32
C ALA A 74 -1.35 -34.36 2.35
N HIS A 75 -1.39 -34.74 1.07
CA HIS A 75 -0.92 -33.90 -0.02
C HIS A 75 -2.02 -32.91 -0.41
N VAL A 76 -1.67 -31.63 -0.51
CA VAL A 76 -2.52 -30.54 -0.99
C VAL A 76 -1.95 -30.03 -2.32
N PRO A 77 -2.39 -30.58 -3.47
CA PRO A 77 -1.76 -30.30 -4.76
C PRO A 77 -1.80 -28.83 -5.15
N ALA A 78 -2.91 -28.14 -4.85
CA ALA A 78 -3.10 -26.73 -5.21
C ALA A 78 -2.00 -25.83 -4.63
N GLY A 79 -1.60 -26.06 -3.37
CA GLY A 79 -0.53 -25.30 -2.70
C GLY A 79 0.85 -25.95 -2.80
N ARG A 80 0.96 -27.13 -3.43
CA ARG A 80 2.18 -27.96 -3.43
C ARG A 80 2.68 -28.23 -2.01
N LEU A 81 1.78 -28.59 -1.10
CA LEU A 81 2.07 -28.79 0.31
C LEU A 81 1.85 -30.24 0.75
N LEU A 82 2.72 -30.73 1.64
CA LEU A 82 2.36 -31.82 2.54
C LEU A 82 1.98 -31.24 3.90
N VAL A 83 0.92 -31.75 4.50
CA VAL A 83 0.35 -31.23 5.75
C VAL A 83 0.04 -32.37 6.71
N TRP A 84 0.54 -32.27 7.93
CA TRP A 84 0.14 -33.08 9.07
C TRP A 84 -0.43 -32.18 10.16
N ARG A 85 -1.46 -32.66 10.85
CA ARG A 85 -2.09 -31.98 12.01
C ARG A 85 -2.46 -30.50 11.72
N PRO A 86 -3.23 -30.21 10.64
CA PRO A 86 -3.64 -28.84 10.34
C PRO A 86 -4.31 -28.21 11.57
N ALA A 87 -3.99 -26.95 11.84
CA ALA A 87 -4.46 -26.26 13.04
C ALA A 87 -5.97 -25.98 12.97
N ALA A 88 -6.61 -25.93 14.14
CA ALA A 88 -8.02 -25.55 14.25
C ALA A 88 -8.26 -24.09 13.80
N PRO A 89 -9.46 -23.76 13.30
CA PRO A 89 -9.78 -22.40 12.87
C PRO A 89 -9.64 -21.35 13.99
N ARG A 90 -9.02 -20.21 13.66
CA ARG A 90 -8.64 -19.14 14.60
C ARG A 90 -9.55 -17.90 14.58
N GLY A 91 -10.67 -17.94 13.86
CA GLY A 91 -11.57 -16.77 13.75
C GLY A 91 -10.92 -15.54 13.10
N PHE A 92 -9.97 -15.77 12.19
CA PHE A 92 -9.28 -14.73 11.42
C PHE A 92 -9.46 -14.99 9.93
N VAL A 93 -10.04 -14.02 9.21
CA VAL A 93 -10.33 -14.12 7.78
C VAL A 93 -9.24 -13.44 6.97
N LEU A 94 -8.58 -14.20 6.11
CA LEU A 94 -7.57 -13.74 5.17
C LEU A 94 -8.15 -13.69 3.75
N ALA A 95 -8.17 -12.51 3.13
CA ALA A 95 -8.41 -12.41 1.70
C ALA A 95 -7.10 -12.65 0.95
N VAL A 96 -7.06 -13.63 0.05
CA VAL A 96 -5.94 -13.85 -0.87
C VAL A 96 -6.37 -13.41 -2.26
N VAL A 97 -5.76 -12.34 -2.75
CA VAL A 97 -6.16 -11.60 -3.95
C VAL A 97 -5.04 -11.70 -4.97
N SER A 98 -5.29 -12.28 -6.14
CA SER A 98 -4.28 -12.42 -7.21
C SER A 98 -4.60 -11.53 -8.42
N ALA A 99 -3.57 -10.95 -9.02
CA ALA A 99 -3.73 -10.04 -10.15
C ALA A 99 -4.12 -10.79 -11.44
N GLY A 100 -3.39 -11.83 -11.79
CA GLY A 100 -3.70 -12.69 -12.93
C GLY A 100 -3.88 -14.16 -12.55
N THR A 101 -4.22 -14.97 -13.55
CA THR A 101 -4.24 -16.44 -13.44
C THR A 101 -2.84 -17.02 -13.27
N SER A 102 -1.83 -16.39 -13.87
CA SER A 102 -0.42 -16.78 -13.74
C SER A 102 0.13 -16.64 -12.32
N ASP A 103 -0.43 -15.75 -11.50
CA ASP A 103 -0.12 -15.62 -10.07
C ASP A 103 -0.76 -16.73 -9.21
N GLY A 104 -1.57 -17.58 -9.83
CA GLY A 104 -2.37 -18.62 -9.19
C GLY A 104 -1.59 -19.57 -8.29
N PRO A 105 -0.41 -20.10 -8.70
CA PRO A 105 0.38 -21.00 -7.85
C PRO A 105 0.86 -20.34 -6.56
N VAL A 106 1.33 -19.09 -6.61
CA VAL A 106 1.79 -18.34 -5.43
C VAL A 106 0.61 -18.00 -4.51
N ALA A 107 -0.53 -17.60 -5.10
CA ALA A 107 -1.76 -17.38 -4.35
C ALA A 107 -2.30 -18.67 -3.71
N ALA A 108 -2.14 -19.81 -4.37
CA ALA A 108 -2.53 -21.10 -3.82
C ALA A 108 -1.60 -21.52 -2.66
N GLU A 109 -0.28 -21.36 -2.79
CA GLU A 109 0.67 -21.58 -1.69
C GLU A 109 0.27 -20.72 -0.46
N ALA A 110 0.03 -19.42 -0.65
CA ALA A 110 -0.42 -18.55 0.44
C ALA A 110 -1.73 -19.03 1.09
N ALA A 111 -2.72 -19.39 0.27
CA ALA A 111 -4.01 -19.84 0.76
C ALA A 111 -3.91 -21.17 1.54
N GLU A 112 -3.21 -22.17 1.00
CA GLU A 112 -3.14 -23.48 1.64
C GLU A 112 -2.25 -23.46 2.89
N VAL A 113 -1.16 -22.70 2.90
CA VAL A 113 -0.36 -22.49 4.13
C VAL A 113 -1.20 -21.80 5.19
N ALA A 114 -1.92 -20.73 4.83
CA ALA A 114 -2.79 -20.00 5.76
C ALA A 114 -3.88 -20.89 6.36
N ARG A 115 -4.52 -21.76 5.56
CA ARG A 115 -5.49 -22.75 6.06
C ARG A 115 -4.85 -23.77 6.99
N ALA A 116 -3.68 -24.28 6.64
CA ALA A 116 -2.99 -25.29 7.45
C ALA A 116 -2.59 -24.75 8.84
N VAL A 117 -2.38 -23.44 8.98
CA VAL A 117 -2.11 -22.76 10.26
C VAL A 117 -3.36 -22.14 10.91
N GLY A 118 -4.57 -22.51 10.44
CA GLY A 118 -5.84 -22.21 11.09
C GLY A 118 -6.50 -20.90 10.68
N LEU A 119 -6.03 -20.21 9.64
CA LEU A 119 -6.70 -19.02 9.10
C LEU A 119 -7.84 -19.41 8.17
N THR A 120 -8.93 -18.64 8.20
CA THR A 120 -10.03 -18.79 7.24
C THR A 120 -9.70 -18.01 5.98
N VAL A 121 -9.63 -18.67 4.83
CA VAL A 121 -9.18 -18.03 3.57
C VAL A 121 -10.32 -17.84 2.59
N ARG A 122 -10.48 -16.61 2.09
CA ARG A 122 -11.29 -16.26 0.91
C ARG A 122 -10.36 -15.92 -0.25
N ARG A 123 -10.56 -16.55 -1.42
CA ARG A 123 -9.70 -16.32 -2.59
C ARG A 123 -10.44 -15.49 -3.63
N PHE A 124 -9.75 -14.49 -4.17
CA PHE A 124 -10.20 -13.64 -5.26
C PHE A 124 -9.14 -13.68 -6.35
N ALA A 125 -9.45 -14.33 -7.46
CA ALA A 125 -8.48 -14.57 -8.54
C ALA A 125 -8.77 -13.69 -9.75
N ASP A 126 -7.71 -13.35 -10.48
CA ASP A 126 -7.79 -12.58 -11.74
C ASP A 126 -8.49 -11.21 -11.58
N VAL A 127 -8.13 -10.48 -10.53
CA VAL A 127 -8.64 -9.13 -10.23
C VAL A 127 -7.57 -8.06 -10.35
N GLY A 128 -6.65 -8.23 -11.30
CA GLY A 128 -5.54 -7.31 -11.55
C GLY A 128 -5.96 -5.94 -12.10
N VAL A 129 -5.00 -5.01 -12.11
CA VAL A 129 -5.24 -3.58 -12.42
C VAL A 129 -5.62 -3.31 -13.87
N ALA A 130 -5.18 -4.14 -14.83
CA ALA A 130 -5.58 -4.04 -16.23
C ALA A 130 -7.10 -4.18 -16.43
N GLY A 131 -7.76 -4.91 -15.52
CA GLY A 131 -9.21 -5.06 -15.44
C GLY A 131 -9.74 -4.57 -14.10
N LEU A 132 -9.41 -3.33 -13.69
CA LEU A 132 -9.71 -2.78 -12.36
C LEU A 132 -11.17 -2.96 -11.90
N HIS A 133 -12.13 -2.93 -12.83
CA HIS A 133 -13.54 -3.17 -12.55
C HIS A 133 -13.81 -4.54 -11.86
N ARG A 134 -13.00 -5.57 -12.16
CA ARG A 134 -13.09 -6.90 -11.52
C ARG A 134 -12.72 -6.84 -10.04
N LEU A 135 -11.69 -6.06 -9.68
CA LEU A 135 -11.33 -5.80 -8.29
C LEU A 135 -12.44 -5.02 -7.56
N LEU A 136 -12.97 -3.98 -8.21
CA LEU A 136 -14.01 -3.15 -7.63
C LEU A 136 -15.30 -3.93 -7.36
N ALA A 137 -15.64 -4.91 -8.20
CA ALA A 137 -16.81 -5.76 -8.03
C ALA A 137 -16.79 -6.60 -6.74
N VAL A 138 -15.60 -6.96 -6.24
CA VAL A 138 -15.41 -7.77 -5.01
C VAL A 138 -14.81 -6.97 -3.85
N ARG A 139 -14.70 -5.64 -4.00
CA ARG A 139 -14.05 -4.74 -3.02
C ARG A 139 -14.60 -4.93 -1.60
N ASP A 140 -15.91 -4.95 -1.46
CA ASP A 140 -16.55 -4.99 -0.13
C ASP A 140 -16.30 -6.32 0.57
N GLU A 141 -16.20 -7.42 -0.18
CA GLU A 141 -15.83 -8.72 0.36
C GLU A 141 -14.36 -8.77 0.81
N ILE A 142 -13.46 -8.11 0.08
CA ILE A 142 -12.05 -7.98 0.45
C ILE A 142 -11.92 -7.08 1.69
N ALA A 143 -12.63 -5.94 1.73
CA ALA A 143 -12.62 -4.99 2.84
C ALA A 143 -13.14 -5.57 4.16
N ALA A 144 -13.99 -6.61 4.08
CA ALA A 144 -14.49 -7.35 5.23
C ALA A 144 -13.46 -8.31 5.86
N ALA A 145 -12.32 -8.57 5.21
CA ALA A 145 -11.28 -9.43 5.75
C ALA A 145 -10.48 -8.76 6.88
N ASP A 146 -9.85 -9.59 7.73
CA ASP A 146 -8.98 -9.13 8.81
C ASP A 146 -7.60 -8.71 8.30
N ALA A 147 -7.12 -9.35 7.22
CA ALA A 147 -5.93 -8.96 6.46
C ALA A 147 -6.09 -9.38 4.99
N VAL A 148 -5.27 -8.80 4.12
CA VAL A 148 -5.25 -9.09 2.69
C VAL A 148 -3.85 -9.47 2.25
N VAL A 149 -3.72 -10.59 1.56
CA VAL A 149 -2.54 -10.97 0.80
C VAL A 149 -2.79 -10.62 -0.66
N CYS A 150 -1.97 -9.75 -1.23
CA CYS A 150 -2.05 -9.35 -2.64
C CYS A 150 -0.87 -9.96 -3.41
N VAL A 151 -1.17 -10.80 -4.39
CA VAL A 151 -0.17 -11.52 -5.19
C VAL A 151 -0.19 -10.96 -6.61
N ALA A 152 0.95 -10.42 -7.06
CA ALA A 152 1.03 -9.81 -8.39
C ALA A 152 2.44 -9.84 -8.98
N GLY A 153 2.52 -10.22 -10.26
CA GLY A 153 3.70 -10.06 -11.09
C GLY A 153 3.68 -8.75 -11.89
N MET A 154 4.34 -8.75 -13.05
CA MET A 154 4.50 -7.57 -13.92
C MET A 154 5.07 -6.36 -13.16
N GLU A 155 4.34 -5.24 -13.11
CA GLU A 155 4.68 -4.03 -12.34
C GLU A 155 4.23 -4.09 -10.87
N GLY A 156 3.61 -5.19 -10.43
CA GLY A 156 3.23 -5.39 -9.04
C GLY A 156 2.23 -4.37 -8.49
N ALA A 157 1.37 -3.78 -9.35
CA ALA A 157 0.52 -2.64 -8.98
C ALA A 157 -0.68 -2.99 -8.07
N LEU A 158 -1.15 -4.24 -8.07
CA LEU A 158 -2.37 -4.65 -7.34
C LEU A 158 -2.34 -4.29 -5.84
N PRO A 159 -1.28 -4.59 -5.06
CA PRO A 159 -1.24 -4.26 -3.63
C PRO A 159 -1.36 -2.76 -3.37
N SER A 160 -0.78 -1.90 -4.23
CA SER A 160 -0.86 -0.44 -4.11
C SER A 160 -2.30 0.05 -4.25
N VAL A 161 -3.04 -0.52 -5.20
CA VAL A 161 -4.46 -0.20 -5.38
C VAL A 161 -5.28 -0.71 -4.19
N VAL A 162 -5.07 -1.97 -3.78
CA VAL A 162 -5.79 -2.57 -2.65
C VAL A 162 -5.54 -1.80 -1.36
N GLY A 163 -4.30 -1.35 -1.10
CA GLY A 163 -3.96 -0.54 0.08
C GLY A 163 -4.69 0.80 0.14
N GLY A 164 -5.16 1.34 -0.98
CA GLY A 164 -6.04 2.51 -1.01
C GLY A 164 -7.54 2.19 -0.86
N LEU A 165 -7.94 0.92 -1.01
CA LEU A 165 -9.34 0.48 -1.01
C LEU A 165 -9.79 -0.18 0.30
N VAL A 166 -8.86 -0.67 1.12
CA VAL A 166 -9.18 -1.43 2.34
C VAL A 166 -8.46 -0.87 3.56
N GLY A 167 -9.11 -0.93 4.72
CA GLY A 167 -8.50 -0.57 6.01
C GLY A 167 -7.78 -1.72 6.72
N ALA A 168 -7.77 -2.92 6.12
CA ALA A 168 -7.08 -4.09 6.66
C ALA A 168 -5.58 -4.06 6.28
N PRO A 169 -4.67 -4.67 7.07
CA PRO A 169 -3.27 -4.80 6.70
C PRO A 169 -3.11 -5.51 5.35
N VAL A 170 -2.28 -4.93 4.48
CA VAL A 170 -1.97 -5.49 3.16
C VAL A 170 -0.57 -6.11 3.17
N ILE A 171 -0.50 -7.37 2.77
CA ILE A 171 0.73 -8.15 2.62
C ILE A 171 0.95 -8.38 1.12
N ALA A 172 1.97 -7.76 0.56
CA ALA A 172 2.27 -7.78 -0.86
C ALA A 172 3.27 -8.89 -1.19
N VAL A 173 2.92 -9.72 -2.18
CA VAL A 173 3.73 -10.84 -2.67
C VAL A 173 4.06 -10.57 -4.13
N PRO A 174 5.28 -10.11 -4.43
CA PRO A 174 5.71 -10.01 -5.81
C PRO A 174 5.86 -11.42 -6.38
N THR A 175 5.46 -11.63 -7.63
CA THR A 175 5.72 -12.88 -8.33
C THR A 175 6.76 -12.69 -9.43
N SER A 176 7.43 -13.77 -9.81
CA SER A 176 8.35 -13.80 -10.95
C SER A 176 7.64 -13.75 -12.30
N ILE A 177 6.31 -13.65 -12.32
CA ILE A 177 5.51 -13.58 -13.55
C ILE A 177 5.77 -12.28 -14.31
N GLY A 178 6.00 -12.43 -15.62
CA GLY A 178 6.05 -11.35 -16.58
C GLY A 178 7.20 -11.52 -17.56
N TYR A 179 7.48 -10.49 -18.35
CA TYR A 179 8.49 -10.55 -19.39
C TYR A 179 9.26 -9.24 -19.54
N GLY A 180 10.49 -9.33 -20.05
CA GLY A 180 11.33 -8.17 -20.35
C GLY A 180 11.73 -7.40 -19.10
N ALA A 181 11.13 -6.24 -18.88
CA ALA A 181 11.48 -5.32 -17.79
C ALA A 181 11.03 -5.79 -16.40
N THR A 182 10.46 -6.99 -16.26
CA THR A 182 10.01 -7.52 -14.96
C THR A 182 11.13 -8.13 -14.13
N LEU A 183 12.22 -8.55 -14.79
CA LEU A 183 13.45 -9.06 -14.18
C LEU A 183 13.18 -10.14 -13.11
N ASP A 184 12.45 -11.19 -13.49
CA ASP A 184 12.05 -12.30 -12.60
C ASP A 184 11.39 -11.84 -11.29
N GLY A 185 10.58 -10.78 -11.37
CA GLY A 185 9.80 -10.23 -10.26
C GLY A 185 10.52 -9.14 -9.48
N VAL A 186 11.77 -8.79 -9.82
CA VAL A 186 12.49 -7.68 -9.16
C VAL A 186 11.76 -6.36 -9.36
N THR A 187 11.18 -6.11 -10.55
CA THR A 187 10.39 -4.89 -10.79
C THR A 187 9.15 -4.83 -9.93
N ALA A 188 8.40 -5.95 -9.82
CA ALA A 188 7.25 -6.04 -8.93
C ALA A 188 7.65 -5.82 -7.46
N LEU A 189 8.76 -6.43 -7.00
CA LEU A 189 9.30 -6.24 -5.66
C LEU A 189 9.63 -4.78 -5.37
N LEU A 190 10.39 -4.12 -6.25
CA LEU A 190 10.78 -2.72 -6.09
C LEU A 190 9.57 -1.78 -6.14
N ALA A 191 8.60 -2.06 -7.01
CA ALA A 191 7.35 -1.29 -7.10
C ALA A 191 6.51 -1.41 -5.82
N MET A 192 6.37 -2.62 -5.27
CA MET A 192 5.66 -2.85 -4.01
C MET A 192 6.38 -2.19 -2.82
N MET A 193 7.72 -2.26 -2.77
CA MET A 193 8.53 -1.60 -1.74
C MET A 193 8.47 -0.07 -1.82
N SER A 194 8.33 0.47 -3.03
CA SER A 194 8.24 1.92 -3.28
C SER A 194 6.80 2.44 -3.26
N SER A 195 5.83 1.59 -2.93
CA SER A 195 4.42 1.96 -2.91
C SER A 195 4.15 3.04 -1.85
N CYS A 196 3.32 4.03 -2.22
CA CYS A 196 2.85 5.06 -1.29
C CYS A 196 1.68 4.58 -0.41
N ALA A 197 1.15 3.37 -0.64
CA ALA A 197 0.14 2.78 0.21
C ALA A 197 0.76 2.44 1.58
N ALA A 198 0.46 3.29 2.57
CA ALA A 198 1.05 3.22 3.89
C ALA A 198 0.72 1.91 4.62
N GLY A 199 1.71 1.35 5.33
CA GLY A 199 1.51 0.16 6.17
C GLY A 199 1.50 -1.17 5.41
N MET A 200 1.93 -1.19 4.15
CA MET A 200 2.10 -2.42 3.38
C MET A 200 3.32 -3.23 3.86
N THR A 201 3.14 -4.55 4.01
CA THR A 201 4.23 -5.49 4.29
C THR A 201 4.60 -6.24 3.00
N VAL A 202 5.81 -6.06 2.48
CA VAL A 202 6.27 -6.76 1.27
C VAL A 202 7.08 -7.99 1.67
N VAL A 203 6.77 -9.14 1.08
CA VAL A 203 7.54 -10.39 1.27
C VAL A 203 8.38 -10.72 0.05
N ASN A 204 9.19 -11.79 0.14
CA ASN A 204 10.07 -12.18 -0.95
C ASN A 204 9.29 -12.65 -2.19
N ILE A 205 9.95 -12.61 -3.35
CA ILE A 205 9.38 -13.03 -4.63
C ILE A 205 8.90 -14.49 -4.56
N ASP A 206 7.70 -14.72 -5.08
CA ASP A 206 6.98 -15.99 -5.10
C ASP A 206 6.70 -16.59 -3.71
N SER A 207 6.88 -15.83 -2.63
CA SER A 207 6.76 -16.36 -1.27
C SER A 207 5.35 -16.22 -0.71
N GLY A 208 4.42 -17.03 -1.24
CA GLY A 208 3.09 -17.19 -0.66
C GLY A 208 3.15 -17.70 0.78
N PHE A 209 4.13 -18.56 1.07
CA PHE A 209 4.46 -19.00 2.44
C PHE A 209 4.71 -17.82 3.40
N SER A 210 5.62 -16.91 3.05
CA SER A 210 5.96 -15.78 3.93
C SER A 210 4.76 -14.87 4.16
N ALA A 211 3.91 -14.71 3.14
CA ALA A 211 2.69 -13.93 3.23
C ALA A 211 1.68 -14.55 4.20
N ALA A 212 1.45 -15.85 4.10
CA ALA A 212 0.61 -16.60 5.02
C ALA A 212 1.13 -16.54 6.46
N MET A 213 2.44 -16.65 6.65
CA MET A 213 3.07 -16.54 7.96
C MET A 213 2.95 -15.12 8.54
N ALA A 214 3.09 -14.07 7.73
CA ALA A 214 2.84 -12.70 8.17
C ALA A 214 1.39 -12.52 8.66
N ALA A 215 0.41 -13.03 7.90
CA ALA A 215 -0.99 -13.03 8.32
C ALA A 215 -1.20 -13.83 9.62
N PHE A 216 -0.55 -14.99 9.77
CA PHE A 216 -0.60 -15.79 11.01
C PHE A 216 -0.05 -15.03 12.21
N ARG A 217 1.02 -14.25 12.05
CA ARG A 217 1.58 -13.40 13.12
C ARG A 217 0.61 -12.31 13.55
N ILE A 218 -0.06 -11.68 12.59
CA ILE A 218 -1.10 -10.68 12.86
C ILE A 218 -2.25 -11.32 13.65
N ALA A 219 -2.75 -12.47 13.20
CA ALA A 219 -3.79 -13.23 13.90
C ALA A 219 -3.37 -13.60 15.34
N ALA A 220 -2.16 -14.13 15.50
CA ALA A 220 -1.64 -14.49 16.82
C ALA A 220 -1.45 -13.28 17.74
N SER A 221 -1.07 -12.12 17.18
CA SER A 221 -0.96 -10.89 17.97
C SER A 221 -2.32 -10.41 18.47
N ARG A 222 -3.36 -10.49 17.62
CA ARG A 222 -4.74 -10.15 17.99
C ARG A 222 -5.24 -11.05 19.13
N GLU A 223 -5.00 -12.35 19.07
CA GLU A 223 -5.39 -13.29 20.13
C GLU A 223 -4.69 -12.98 21.46
N ARG A 224 -3.38 -12.67 21.42
CA ARG A 224 -2.65 -12.29 22.64
C ARG A 224 -3.21 -11.00 23.26
N ALA A 225 -3.50 -9.99 22.44
CA ALA A 225 -4.10 -8.75 22.93
C ALA A 225 -5.49 -8.96 23.53
N ALA A 226 -6.31 -9.82 22.91
CA ALA A 226 -7.61 -10.21 23.46
C ALA A 226 -7.49 -10.94 24.80
N ALA A 227 -6.50 -11.84 24.95
CA ALA A 227 -6.24 -12.56 26.19
C ALA A 227 -5.77 -11.64 27.33
N THR A 228 -5.10 -10.53 27.03
CA THR A 228 -4.66 -9.53 28.02
C THR A 228 -5.72 -8.46 28.32
N GLY A 229 -6.91 -8.53 27.71
CA GLY A 229 -7.99 -7.55 27.89
C GLY A 229 -7.76 -6.21 27.18
N ASP A 230 -6.69 -6.10 26.37
CA ASP A 230 -6.29 -4.88 25.68
C ASP A 230 -6.88 -4.89 24.27
N THR A 231 -8.20 -4.69 24.17
CA THR A 231 -8.90 -4.69 22.88
C THR A 231 -9.09 -3.25 22.38
N ILE A 232 -8.24 -2.83 21.46
CA ILE A 232 -8.53 -1.69 20.59
C ILE A 232 -9.58 -2.17 19.58
N ALA A 233 -10.82 -1.69 19.73
CA ALA A 233 -11.87 -1.98 18.76
C ALA A 233 -11.44 -1.49 17.37
N ARG A 234 -11.59 -2.35 16.35
CA ARG A 234 -11.48 -1.90 14.95
C ARG A 234 -12.48 -0.75 14.76
N PRO A 235 -12.09 0.36 14.11
CA PRO A 235 -13.11 1.20 13.51
C PRO A 235 -13.92 0.32 12.57
N ALA A 236 -15.22 0.18 12.84
CA ALA A 236 -16.16 -0.45 11.91
C ALA A 236 -15.93 0.20 10.54
N GLY A 237 -15.80 -0.65 9.51
CA GLY A 237 -15.22 -0.33 8.21
C GLY A 237 -15.33 1.14 7.85
N ALA A 238 -14.18 1.76 7.55
CA ALA A 238 -14.20 3.00 6.80
C ALA A 238 -14.95 2.68 5.50
N THR A 239 -16.26 2.94 5.48
CA THR A 239 -16.99 3.11 4.25
C THR A 239 -16.23 4.20 3.55
N VAL A 240 -15.43 3.84 2.54
CA VAL A 240 -15.19 4.74 1.43
C VAL A 240 -16.60 5.04 0.95
N ARG A 241 -17.12 6.18 1.43
CA ARG A 241 -18.40 6.70 1.01
C ARG A 241 -18.30 6.67 -0.52
N PRO A 242 -19.21 6.01 -1.25
CA PRO A 242 -19.23 6.18 -2.68
C PRO A 242 -19.31 7.69 -2.85
N THR A 243 -18.26 8.30 -3.39
CA THR A 243 -18.46 9.60 -4.02
C THR A 243 -19.62 9.33 -4.96
N GLY A 244 -20.75 10.02 -4.73
CA GLY A 244 -21.89 9.95 -5.64
C GLY A 244 -21.41 10.15 -7.07
N PRO A 245 -22.27 9.90 -8.08
CA PRO A 245 -21.89 10.10 -9.48
C PRO A 245 -21.10 11.40 -9.56
N ALA A 246 -19.87 11.31 -10.07
CA ALA A 246 -18.99 12.46 -10.23
C ALA A 246 -19.90 13.58 -10.75
N PRO A 247 -19.95 14.76 -10.07
CA PRO A 247 -20.83 15.82 -10.53
C PRO A 247 -20.54 15.94 -12.01
N ALA A 248 -21.59 15.78 -12.82
CA ALA A 248 -21.49 15.83 -14.27
C ALA A 248 -20.51 16.96 -14.56
N THR A 249 -19.42 16.64 -15.25
CA THR A 249 -18.40 17.61 -15.62
C THR A 249 -19.08 18.65 -16.49
N ALA A 250 -19.70 19.63 -15.83
CA ALA A 250 -19.98 20.92 -16.37
C ALA A 250 -18.59 21.49 -16.59
N GLY A 251 -18.09 21.31 -17.81
CA GLY A 251 -16.92 22.01 -18.28
C GLY A 251 -17.13 23.49 -17.99
N ARG A 252 -16.35 24.02 -17.06
CA ARG A 252 -16.23 25.45 -16.79
C ARG A 252 -14.78 25.73 -16.43
N GLU A 253 -14.04 25.98 -17.51
CA GLU A 253 -12.91 26.89 -17.70
C GLU A 253 -12.27 27.53 -16.45
N GLY A 254 -10.93 27.53 -16.40
CA GLY A 254 -10.18 28.55 -15.63
C GLY A 254 -8.80 28.20 -15.09
N GLY A 255 -8.34 26.94 -15.12
CA GLY A 255 -7.00 26.59 -14.65
C GLY A 255 -5.91 27.09 -15.62
N THR A 256 -4.90 27.80 -15.11
CA THR A 256 -3.73 28.18 -15.90
C THR A 256 -2.69 27.06 -15.84
N VAL A 257 -2.25 26.57 -16.99
CA VAL A 257 -1.12 25.65 -17.08
C VAL A 257 0.17 26.46 -17.02
N GLU A 258 0.94 26.26 -15.97
CA GLU A 258 2.22 26.91 -15.75
C GLU A 258 3.35 25.91 -16.00
N ARG A 259 4.27 26.25 -16.90
CA ARG A 259 5.49 25.46 -17.09
C ARG A 259 6.47 25.75 -15.96
N MET A 260 6.88 24.70 -15.27
CA MET A 260 7.85 24.75 -14.18
C MET A 260 8.98 23.75 -14.43
N VAL A 261 10.02 23.84 -13.60
CA VAL A 261 11.14 22.91 -13.61
C VAL A 261 11.27 22.31 -12.23
N HIS A 262 11.31 20.98 -12.20
CA HIS A 262 11.66 20.19 -11.03
C HIS A 262 13.16 19.91 -11.06
N LEU A 263 13.86 20.37 -10.04
CA LEU A 263 15.28 20.13 -9.80
C LEU A 263 15.42 19.06 -8.73
N GLU A 264 16.35 18.13 -8.91
CA GLU A 264 16.66 17.14 -7.88
C GLU A 264 18.13 16.77 -7.81
N THR A 265 18.63 16.51 -6.60
CA THR A 265 19.97 15.97 -6.36
C THR A 265 19.96 15.07 -5.13
N ASN A 266 20.81 14.04 -5.13
CA ASN A 266 20.94 13.12 -4.01
C ASN A 266 22.19 13.50 -3.22
N VAL A 267 22.08 13.52 -1.89
CA VAL A 267 23.14 13.91 -0.97
C VAL A 267 23.25 12.89 0.17
N ASP A 268 24.44 12.35 0.40
CA ASP A 268 24.74 11.35 1.43
C ASP A 268 25.74 11.82 2.49
N ASP A 269 26.22 13.05 2.37
CA ASP A 269 27.23 13.70 3.22
C ASP A 269 26.75 15.05 3.81
N VAL A 270 25.48 15.42 3.59
CA VAL A 270 24.87 16.66 4.07
C VAL A 270 24.04 16.40 5.34
N THR A 271 24.22 17.24 6.36
CA THR A 271 23.50 17.11 7.63
C THR A 271 22.06 17.64 7.54
N GLY A 272 21.19 17.20 8.47
CA GLY A 272 19.82 17.69 8.56
C GLY A 272 19.71 19.21 8.78
N GLU A 273 20.67 19.82 9.47
CA GLU A 273 20.72 21.28 9.69
C GLU A 273 20.91 22.04 8.37
N VAL A 274 21.84 21.57 7.52
CA VAL A 274 22.07 22.16 6.20
C VAL A 274 20.86 21.95 5.31
N LEU A 275 20.22 20.77 5.36
CA LEU A 275 19.00 20.50 4.60
C LEU A 275 17.83 21.41 5.02
N GLY A 276 17.65 21.65 6.33
CA GLY A 276 16.65 22.58 6.83
C GLY A 276 16.91 24.01 6.34
N HIS A 277 18.15 24.49 6.47
CA HIS A 277 18.56 25.80 5.97
C HIS A 277 18.36 25.96 4.46
N LEU A 278 18.70 24.92 3.70
CA LEU A 278 18.58 24.88 2.26
C LEU A 278 17.13 25.07 1.80
N VAL A 279 16.18 24.34 2.41
CA VAL A 279 14.75 24.45 2.06
C VAL A 279 14.23 25.86 2.25
N GLU A 280 14.52 26.50 3.40
CA GLU A 280 14.08 27.88 3.67
C GLU A 280 14.66 28.88 2.68
N ARG A 281 15.94 28.70 2.32
CA ARG A 281 16.61 29.57 1.34
C ARG A 281 16.06 29.42 -0.06
N LEU A 282 15.73 28.21 -0.48
CA LEU A 282 15.13 27.96 -1.79
C LEU A 282 13.73 28.60 -1.90
N LEU A 283 12.91 28.47 -0.86
CA LEU A 283 11.60 29.12 -0.79
C LEU A 283 11.74 30.65 -0.83
N THR A 284 12.71 31.20 -0.09
CA THR A 284 13.00 32.65 -0.10
C THR A 284 13.48 33.13 -1.47
N ALA A 285 14.23 32.30 -2.20
CA ALA A 285 14.71 32.58 -3.55
C ALA A 285 13.64 32.46 -4.64
N GLY A 286 12.40 32.13 -4.29
CA GLY A 286 11.27 32.07 -5.21
C GLY A 286 10.98 30.67 -5.78
N ALA A 287 11.50 29.61 -5.15
CA ALA A 287 10.99 28.26 -5.41
C ALA A 287 9.49 28.21 -5.09
N ALA A 288 8.72 27.58 -5.97
CA ALA A 288 7.30 27.34 -5.74
C ALA A 288 7.08 26.28 -4.65
N ASP A 289 8.00 25.33 -4.54
CA ASP A 289 8.08 24.35 -3.46
C ASP A 289 9.51 23.83 -3.31
N ALA A 290 9.89 23.38 -2.11
CA ALA A 290 11.16 22.72 -1.84
C ALA A 290 10.99 21.71 -0.70
N TRP A 291 11.46 20.47 -0.91
CA TRP A 291 11.32 19.41 0.07
C TRP A 291 12.48 18.41 0.02
N VAL A 292 12.55 17.55 1.04
CA VAL A 292 13.59 16.55 1.20
C VAL A 292 12.95 15.18 1.40
N ALA A 293 13.39 14.18 0.63
CA ALA A 293 12.92 12.80 0.71
C ALA A 293 14.06 11.87 1.18
N PRO A 294 13.86 10.99 2.17
CA PRO A 294 14.89 10.04 2.59
C PRO A 294 15.07 8.94 1.53
N VAL A 295 16.32 8.57 1.26
CA VAL A 295 16.68 7.49 0.32
C VAL A 295 17.85 6.66 0.86
N VAL A 296 18.04 5.45 0.34
CA VAL A 296 19.23 4.64 0.60
C VAL A 296 20.07 4.59 -0.68
N MET A 297 21.31 5.06 -0.60
CA MET A 297 22.26 5.07 -1.73
C MET A 297 23.22 3.88 -1.67
N LYS A 298 24.06 3.75 -2.70
CA LYS A 298 25.12 2.72 -2.80
C LYS A 298 25.92 2.62 -1.49
N LYS A 299 26.43 1.42 -1.17
CA LYS A 299 27.11 1.12 0.11
C LYS A 299 26.18 1.31 1.32
N SER A 300 24.87 1.13 1.13
CA SER A 300 23.82 1.22 2.15
C SER A 300 23.86 2.53 2.94
N ARG A 301 24.20 3.64 2.27
CA ARG A 301 24.30 4.95 2.90
C ARG A 301 22.91 5.57 3.04
N PRO A 302 22.42 5.86 4.25
CA PRO A 302 21.28 6.73 4.44
C PRO A 302 21.59 8.08 3.82
N ALA A 303 20.70 8.58 2.99
CA ALA A 303 20.89 9.77 2.19
C ALA A 303 19.55 10.48 2.00
N HIS A 304 19.59 11.64 1.35
CA HIS A 304 18.41 12.43 1.05
C HIS A 304 18.40 12.87 -0.41
N THR A 305 17.22 12.90 -1.01
CA THR A 305 16.99 13.61 -2.27
C THR A 305 16.41 14.98 -1.95
N VAL A 306 17.12 16.04 -2.36
CA VAL A 306 16.61 17.41 -2.32
C VAL A 306 15.82 17.65 -3.59
N HIS A 307 14.60 18.15 -3.46
CA HIS A 307 13.73 18.49 -4.57
C HIS A 307 13.34 19.96 -4.52
N VAL A 308 13.31 20.59 -5.70
CA VAL A 308 12.91 22.00 -5.85
C VAL A 308 11.98 22.12 -7.03
N LEU A 309 10.78 22.67 -6.84
CA LEU A 309 9.88 23.04 -7.92
C LEU A 309 9.98 24.56 -8.12
N ALA A 310 10.44 25.00 -9.29
CA ALA A 310 10.66 26.42 -9.56
C ALA A 310 10.04 26.84 -10.89
N ALA A 311 9.55 28.08 -10.96
CA ALA A 311 9.24 28.73 -12.23
C ALA A 311 10.55 28.94 -13.01
N THR A 312 10.49 28.93 -14.35
CA THR A 312 11.68 29.07 -15.22
C THR A 312 12.57 30.27 -14.86
N SER A 313 11.98 31.36 -14.35
CA SER A 313 12.71 32.56 -13.91
C SER A 313 13.56 32.36 -12.65
N ALA A 314 13.19 31.42 -11.77
CA ALA A 314 13.87 31.16 -10.49
C ALA A 314 14.84 29.97 -10.55
N VAL A 315 14.84 29.21 -11.65
CA VAL A 315 15.63 27.98 -11.82
C VAL A 315 17.13 28.21 -11.62
N ALA A 316 17.70 29.19 -12.31
CA ALA A 316 19.15 29.44 -12.26
C ALA A 316 19.64 29.76 -10.84
N GLU A 317 18.83 30.49 -10.07
CA GLU A 317 19.16 30.83 -8.69
C GLU A 317 18.99 29.63 -7.75
N CYS A 318 17.90 28.86 -7.90
CA CYS A 318 17.69 27.64 -7.14
C CYS A 318 18.82 26.62 -7.35
N GLU A 319 19.28 26.45 -8.59
CA GLU A 319 20.40 25.57 -8.93
C GLU A 319 21.69 26.01 -8.25
N ARG A 320 21.98 27.31 -8.31
CA ARG A 320 23.15 27.89 -7.66
C ARG A 320 23.12 27.65 -6.15
N ILE A 321 21.96 27.83 -5.51
CA ILE A 321 21.78 27.57 -4.08
C ILE A 321 21.99 26.08 -3.76
N VAL A 322 21.34 25.17 -4.50
CA VAL A 322 21.49 23.72 -4.25
C VAL A 322 22.95 23.31 -4.35
N LEU A 323 23.65 23.69 -5.42
CA LEU A 323 25.05 23.30 -5.63
C LEU A 323 25.98 23.92 -4.58
N ALA A 324 25.77 25.19 -4.20
CA ALA A 324 26.60 25.88 -3.23
C ALA A 324 26.43 25.36 -1.80
N GLU A 325 25.20 25.09 -1.37
CA GLU A 325 24.92 24.66 0.02
C GLU A 325 25.19 23.16 0.23
N THR A 326 24.97 22.34 -0.80
CA THR A 326 25.14 20.88 -0.66
C THR A 326 26.54 20.40 -1.05
N GLY A 327 27.29 21.16 -1.84
CA GLY A 327 28.54 20.69 -2.44
C GLY A 327 28.34 19.60 -3.50
N SER A 328 27.09 19.30 -3.88
CA SER A 328 26.81 18.31 -4.91
C SER A 328 27.43 18.72 -6.25
N LEU A 329 28.02 17.75 -6.94
CA LEU A 329 28.66 17.97 -8.24
C LEU A 329 27.67 18.10 -9.39
N GLY A 330 26.37 17.90 -9.13
CA GLY A 330 25.35 18.01 -10.16
C GLY A 330 23.92 17.86 -9.64
N LEU A 331 22.98 18.27 -10.47
CA LEU A 331 21.55 18.11 -10.25
C LEU A 331 20.87 17.74 -11.56
N ARG A 332 19.72 17.09 -11.46
CA ARG A 332 18.86 16.72 -12.59
C ARG A 332 17.72 17.72 -12.70
N ARG A 333 17.21 17.90 -13.92
CA ARG A 333 16.12 18.83 -14.23
C ARG A 333 15.04 18.10 -15.00
N THR A 334 13.78 18.35 -14.69
CA THR A 334 12.65 17.85 -15.45
C THR A 334 11.61 18.95 -15.59
N SER A 335 11.21 19.23 -16.82
CA SER A 335 10.10 20.16 -17.08
C SER A 335 8.79 19.53 -16.66
N VAL A 336 7.98 20.25 -15.90
CA VAL A 336 6.67 19.81 -15.43
C VAL A 336 5.63 20.89 -15.72
N ASP A 337 4.43 20.45 -16.09
CA ASP A 337 3.29 21.34 -16.27
C ASP A 337 2.45 21.32 -14.99
N ARG A 338 2.26 22.49 -14.37
CA ARG A 338 1.45 22.67 -13.17
C ARG A 338 0.12 23.30 -13.54
N VAL A 339 -0.99 22.60 -13.28
CA VAL A 339 -2.33 23.19 -13.38
C VAL A 339 -2.59 24.00 -12.11
N ALA A 340 -2.45 25.32 -12.21
CA ALA A 340 -2.77 26.24 -11.11
C ALA A 340 -4.21 26.74 -11.26
N LEU A 341 -4.98 26.65 -10.19
CA LEU A 341 -6.35 27.13 -10.17
C LEU A 341 -6.39 28.59 -9.74
N PRO A 342 -7.37 29.36 -10.23
CA PRO A 342 -7.59 30.71 -9.76
C PRO A 342 -7.86 30.68 -8.26
N ARG A 343 -7.12 31.48 -7.51
CA ARG A 343 -7.34 31.66 -6.06
C ARG A 343 -7.34 33.14 -5.73
N THR A 344 -8.24 33.54 -4.85
CA THR A 344 -8.20 34.87 -4.22
C THR A 344 -7.75 34.70 -2.77
N THR A 345 -7.01 35.69 -2.27
CA THR A 345 -6.67 35.74 -0.85
C THR A 345 -7.41 36.91 -0.23
N THR A 346 -8.34 36.63 0.68
CA THR A 346 -9.03 37.65 1.47
C THR A 346 -8.51 37.62 2.90
N THR A 347 -8.74 38.69 3.65
CA THR A 347 -8.48 38.69 5.10
C THR A 347 -9.80 38.79 5.84
N VAL A 348 -10.03 37.90 6.79
CA VAL A 348 -11.23 37.90 7.65
C VAL A 348 -10.84 38.21 9.09
N ASP A 349 -11.76 38.79 9.85
CA ASP A 349 -11.59 38.99 11.28
C ASP A 349 -12.15 37.77 12.03
N VAL A 350 -11.34 37.20 12.92
CA VAL A 350 -11.79 36.20 13.89
C VAL A 350 -11.47 36.71 15.28
N GLY A 351 -12.46 37.34 15.91
CA GLY A 351 -12.34 37.82 17.29
C GLY A 351 -11.30 38.94 17.47
N GLY A 352 -11.17 39.85 16.50
CA GLY A 352 -10.19 40.93 16.50
C GLY A 352 -8.84 40.56 15.89
N HIS A 353 -8.66 39.32 15.41
CA HIS A 353 -7.44 38.87 14.77
C HIS A 353 -7.63 38.65 13.28
N ARG A 354 -6.70 39.19 12.49
CA ARG A 354 -6.70 39.09 11.03
C ARG A 354 -6.21 37.72 10.59
N VAL A 355 -7.05 36.98 9.89
CA VAL A 355 -6.71 35.69 9.30
C VAL A 355 -6.84 35.76 7.78
N ARG A 356 -5.74 35.53 7.05
CA ARG A 356 -5.80 35.40 5.59
C ARG A 356 -6.47 34.09 5.22
N VAL A 357 -7.31 34.10 4.20
CA VAL A 357 -8.01 32.92 3.70
C VAL A 357 -7.81 32.86 2.19
N LYS A 358 -7.27 31.74 1.73
CA LYS A 358 -7.11 31.44 0.30
C LYS A 358 -8.37 30.72 -0.17
N THR A 359 -9.13 31.34 -1.05
CA THR A 359 -10.36 30.78 -1.63
C THR A 359 -10.10 30.39 -3.08
N GLY A 360 -10.39 29.13 -3.41
CA GLY A 360 -10.36 28.60 -4.77
C GLY A 360 -11.69 27.93 -5.14
N PRO A 361 -11.79 27.31 -6.34
CA PRO A 361 -13.05 26.78 -6.86
C PRO A 361 -13.70 25.69 -6.01
N TRP A 362 -12.92 25.00 -5.17
CA TRP A 362 -13.37 23.87 -4.36
C TRP A 362 -13.29 24.12 -2.85
N GLY A 363 -13.13 25.38 -2.45
CA GLY A 363 -13.22 25.77 -1.05
C GLY A 363 -12.22 26.82 -0.62
N SER A 364 -12.27 27.13 0.67
CA SER A 364 -11.47 28.16 1.33
C SER A 364 -10.58 27.54 2.40
N LYS A 365 -9.30 27.90 2.39
CA LYS A 365 -8.31 27.44 3.36
C LYS A 365 -7.71 28.65 4.09
N PRO A 366 -7.97 28.81 5.40
CA PRO A 366 -7.26 29.78 6.23
C PRO A 366 -5.75 29.53 6.23
N GLU A 367 -4.99 30.60 6.27
CA GLU A 367 -3.54 30.59 6.43
C GLU A 367 -3.19 30.06 7.84
N HIS A 368 -2.27 29.10 7.91
CA HIS A 368 -2.04 28.34 9.14
C HIS A 368 -1.42 29.19 10.25
N ASP A 369 -0.40 29.97 9.94
CA ASP A 369 0.32 30.81 10.90
C ASP A 369 -0.60 31.88 11.47
N ASP A 370 -1.46 32.47 10.62
CA ASP A 370 -2.46 33.43 11.07
C ASP A 370 -3.48 32.79 12.03
N VAL A 371 -3.92 31.55 11.75
CA VAL A 371 -4.82 30.80 12.64
C VAL A 371 -4.12 30.42 13.94
N VAL A 372 -2.85 30.01 13.91
CA VAL A 372 -2.06 29.69 15.11
C VAL A 372 -1.93 30.93 15.99
N ALA A 373 -1.59 32.08 15.40
CA ALA A 373 -1.48 33.34 16.12
C ALA A 373 -2.81 33.77 16.75
N ALA A 374 -3.91 33.71 15.99
CA ALA A 374 -5.24 34.03 16.48
C ALA A 374 -5.73 33.06 17.56
N ALA A 375 -5.50 31.75 17.39
CA ALA A 375 -5.85 30.72 18.38
C ALA A 375 -5.11 30.92 19.70
N THR A 376 -3.81 31.23 19.63
CA THR A 376 -2.98 31.50 20.79
C THR A 376 -3.46 32.74 21.54
N ALA A 377 -3.70 33.85 20.83
CA ALA A 377 -4.14 35.09 21.43
C ALA A 377 -5.55 35.01 22.05
N LEU A 378 -6.45 34.23 21.44
CA LEU A 378 -7.83 34.05 21.90
C LEU A 378 -8.01 32.94 22.94
N GLY A 379 -6.98 32.12 23.19
CA GLY A 379 -7.09 30.94 24.05
C GLY A 379 -8.09 29.89 23.50
N LEU A 380 -8.25 29.82 22.18
CA LEU A 380 -9.22 28.93 21.52
C LEU A 380 -8.50 27.77 20.81
N PRO A 381 -9.16 26.60 20.65
CA PRO A 381 -8.62 25.53 19.83
C PRO A 381 -8.40 25.97 18.38
N LEU A 382 -7.24 25.63 17.81
CA LEU A 382 -6.87 25.93 16.42
C LEU A 382 -7.96 25.55 15.41
N ARG A 383 -8.57 24.38 15.59
CA ARG A 383 -9.68 23.89 14.75
C ARG A 383 -10.91 24.81 14.78
N ALA A 384 -11.22 25.40 15.93
CA ALA A 384 -12.35 26.30 16.07
C ALA A 384 -12.08 27.65 15.38
N VAL A 385 -10.87 28.18 15.51
CA VAL A 385 -10.46 29.43 14.82
C VAL A 385 -10.40 29.22 13.31
N ALA A 386 -9.87 28.09 12.83
CA ALA A 386 -9.87 27.74 11.42
C ALA A 386 -11.29 27.65 10.85
N ALA A 387 -12.23 27.02 11.58
CA ALA A 387 -13.63 26.92 11.16
C ALA A 387 -14.31 28.30 11.07
N ARG A 388 -14.06 29.18 12.06
CA ARG A 388 -14.59 30.56 12.05
C ARG A 388 -14.03 31.37 10.89
N ALA A 389 -12.73 31.28 10.63
CA ALA A 389 -12.09 31.94 9.50
C ALA A 389 -12.64 31.44 8.16
N GLY A 390 -12.82 30.12 8.01
CA GLY A 390 -13.38 29.51 6.81
C GLY A 390 -14.84 29.94 6.55
N ALA A 391 -15.67 29.98 7.60
CA ALA A 391 -17.05 30.42 7.50
C ALA A 391 -17.17 31.92 7.16
N ALA A 392 -16.32 32.77 7.75
CA ALA A 392 -16.29 34.21 7.47
C ALA A 392 -15.82 34.56 6.05
N ALA A 393 -15.18 33.61 5.35
CA ALA A 393 -14.68 33.80 3.99
C ALA A 393 -15.65 33.33 2.89
N GLN A 394 -16.74 32.62 3.24
CA GLN A 394 -17.76 32.23 2.26
C GLN A 394 -18.63 33.46 1.94
N PRO A 395 -18.88 33.78 0.66
CA PRO A 395 -19.87 34.78 0.32
C PRO A 395 -21.25 34.33 0.82
N ALA A 396 -22.04 35.26 1.37
CA ALA A 396 -23.46 35.01 1.66
C ALA A 396 -24.12 34.47 0.39
N ALA A 397 -24.63 33.24 0.42
CA ALA A 397 -25.17 32.58 -0.75
C ALA A 397 -26.29 33.42 -1.39
N ALA A 398 -26.11 33.82 -2.65
CA ALA A 398 -27.23 34.26 -3.48
C ALA A 398 -28.15 33.06 -3.70
N SER A 399 -29.44 33.24 -3.39
CA SER A 399 -30.48 32.22 -3.49
C SER A 399 -30.59 31.67 -4.91
N LEU A 400 -30.41 30.35 -5.05
CA LEU A 400 -30.62 29.59 -6.27
C LEU A 400 -32.12 29.29 -6.49
N ASP A 401 -32.97 30.32 -6.61
CA ASP A 401 -34.42 30.14 -6.84
C ASP A 401 -34.94 30.65 -8.21
N ASP A 402 -34.10 31.28 -9.06
CA ASP A 402 -34.60 31.93 -10.30
C ASP A 402 -34.14 31.28 -11.63
N ALA A 403 -33.69 30.02 -11.63
CA ALA A 403 -33.26 29.36 -12.86
C ALA A 403 -33.83 27.93 -13.03
N ALA A 404 -35.16 27.81 -13.01
CA ALA A 404 -35.86 26.63 -13.51
C ALA A 404 -36.86 27.03 -14.61
N GLY A 405 -36.35 27.25 -15.83
CA GLY A 405 -37.18 27.20 -17.04
C GLY A 405 -37.51 25.74 -17.39
N PRO A 406 -38.68 25.45 -17.97
CA PRO A 406 -39.13 24.07 -18.19
C PRO A 406 -38.30 23.36 -19.27
N VAL A 407 -37.94 22.11 -18.99
CA VAL A 407 -37.27 21.18 -19.91
C VAL A 407 -38.31 20.62 -20.90
N PRO A 408 -38.05 20.61 -22.23
CA PRO A 408 -38.98 20.05 -23.20
C PRO A 408 -38.93 18.51 -23.22
N ASP A 409 -40.10 17.91 -23.41
CA ASP A 409 -40.37 16.48 -23.40
C ASP A 409 -39.65 15.72 -24.53
N ALA A 410 -39.12 14.54 -24.21
CA ALA A 410 -38.50 13.63 -25.16
C ALA A 410 -39.58 12.86 -25.93
N ALA A 411 -39.80 13.24 -27.19
CA ALA A 411 -40.65 12.50 -28.12
C ALA A 411 -39.82 11.81 -29.21
N GLY A 412 -40.03 10.50 -29.36
CA GLY A 412 -40.02 9.83 -30.66
C GLY A 412 -38.69 9.22 -31.13
N ALA A 413 -38.40 8.01 -30.67
CA ALA A 413 -37.59 7.08 -31.45
C ALA A 413 -38.45 6.54 -32.61
N THR A 414 -38.07 6.83 -33.85
CA THR A 414 -38.53 6.07 -35.03
C THR A 414 -37.33 5.56 -35.81
N SER A 415 -37.35 4.24 -35.99
CA SER A 415 -36.54 3.41 -36.87
C SER A 415 -36.50 3.91 -38.32
N GLY A 416 -35.32 3.91 -38.92
CA GLY A 416 -35.12 3.97 -40.36
C GLY A 416 -33.86 3.19 -40.74
N GLU A 417 -34.04 2.08 -41.44
CA GLU A 417 -33.00 1.29 -42.11
C GLU A 417 -32.26 2.09 -43.19
N PRO A 418 -31.07 1.63 -43.62
CA PRO A 418 -30.21 2.34 -44.56
C PRO A 418 -30.52 1.96 -46.02
N ASP A 419 -30.38 2.90 -46.94
CA ASP A 419 -30.14 2.59 -48.35
C ASP A 419 -29.28 3.68 -49.03
N ASP A 420 -28.13 3.21 -49.50
CA ASP A 420 -27.48 3.44 -50.80
C ASP A 420 -27.27 4.84 -51.43
N VAL A 421 -25.97 5.07 -51.67
CA VAL A 421 -25.32 5.52 -52.93
C VAL A 421 -25.64 6.93 -53.46
N VAL A 422 -24.63 7.82 -53.38
CA VAL A 422 -23.73 8.23 -54.50
C VAL A 422 -22.37 8.61 -53.93
#